data_AF-A0A223VA91-F1
#
_entry.id   AF-A0A223VA91-F1
#
_cell.length_a   1.000
_cell.length_b   1.000
_cell.length_c   1.000
_cell.angle_alpha   90.00
_cell.angle_beta   90.00
_cell.angle_gamma   90.00
#
_symmetry.space_group_name_H-M   'P 1'
#
loop_
_entity.id
_entity.type
_entity.pdbx_description
1 polymer ?
#
loop_
_entity_poly.entity_id
_entity_poly.type
_entity_poly.pdbx_seq_one_letter_code
_entity_poly.pdbx_strand_id
1 'polypeptide(L)'
;MTTEKTKSPNNVLDSNSCLVWLDRSYKDLLQWKRKLESYLFEPTTQRQFEIKQQLSEKMEALVRRHKELVQLARSGKTLIGKQVDLIKNYLVETKKLEDGVQEYMVMLHQNA
;
A
#
# COMPACT_ATOMS: atom_id res chain seq x y z
N MET A 1 -10.43 -2.05 -50.35
CA MET A 1 -10.82 -1.26 -49.16
C MET A 1 -11.13 -2.24 -48.03
N THR A 2 -10.13 -2.56 -47.22
CA THR A 2 -10.29 -3.36 -45.99
C THR A 2 -9.48 -2.66 -44.92
N THR A 3 -10.16 -1.90 -44.08
CA THR A 3 -9.56 -1.20 -42.94
C THR A 3 -9.38 -2.21 -41.81
N GLU A 4 -8.16 -2.74 -41.71
CA GLU A 4 -7.70 -3.46 -40.53
C GLU A 4 -7.69 -2.49 -39.35
N LYS A 5 -8.68 -2.61 -38.46
CA LYS A 5 -8.68 -1.94 -37.16
C LYS A 5 -7.56 -2.56 -36.33
N THR A 6 -6.39 -1.94 -36.37
CA THR A 6 -5.29 -2.11 -35.42
C THR A 6 -5.80 -1.75 -34.03
N LYS A 7 -6.18 -2.77 -33.26
CA LYS A 7 -6.52 -2.66 -31.85
C LYS A 7 -5.21 -2.41 -31.10
N SER A 8 -4.91 -1.14 -30.80
CA SER A 8 -3.76 -0.78 -29.96
C SER A 8 -3.78 -1.62 -28.67
N PRO A 9 -2.63 -2.12 -28.19
CA PRO A 9 -2.51 -2.77 -26.91
C PRO A 9 -2.54 -1.67 -25.84
N ASN A 10 -3.69 -1.02 -25.69
CA ASN A 10 -3.90 -0.13 -24.57
C ASN A 10 -3.80 -1.01 -23.32
N ASN A 11 -2.76 -0.73 -22.56
CA ASN A 11 -2.38 -1.24 -21.27
C ASN A 11 -3.44 -0.86 -20.23
N VAL A 12 -4.69 -1.26 -20.49
CA VAL A 12 -5.81 -1.11 -19.59
C VAL A 12 -5.65 -2.26 -18.62
N LEU A 13 -4.81 -2.04 -17.59
CA LEU A 13 -5.02 -2.75 -16.34
C LEU A 13 -6.49 -2.49 -16.00
N ASP A 14 -7.32 -3.53 -16.09
CA ASP A 14 -8.76 -3.42 -15.92
C ASP A 14 -9.03 -2.67 -14.61
N SER A 15 -9.79 -1.57 -14.67
CA SER A 15 -9.99 -0.69 -13.52
C SER A 15 -10.46 -1.48 -12.30
N ASN A 16 -11.27 -2.52 -12.52
CA ASN A 16 -11.71 -3.45 -11.49
C ASN A 16 -10.55 -4.23 -10.85
N SER A 17 -9.58 -4.69 -11.64
CA SER A 17 -8.37 -5.31 -11.12
C SER A 17 -7.61 -4.35 -10.23
N CYS A 18 -7.36 -3.10 -10.66
CA CYS A 18 -6.70 -2.08 -9.82
C CYS A 18 -7.39 -1.88 -8.47
N LEU A 19 -8.72 -1.90 -8.43
CA LEU A 19 -9.49 -1.78 -7.18
C LEU A 19 -9.33 -2.99 -6.27
N VAL A 20 -9.29 -4.20 -6.84
CA VAL A 20 -9.02 -5.43 -6.07
C VAL A 20 -7.61 -5.39 -5.47
N TRP A 21 -6.60 -4.95 -6.23
CA TRP A 21 -5.24 -4.79 -5.72
C TRP A 21 -5.16 -3.74 -4.61
N LEU A 22 -5.87 -2.62 -4.76
CA LEU A 22 -5.96 -1.56 -3.75
C LEU A 22 -6.61 -2.06 -2.45
N ASP A 23 -7.70 -2.83 -2.54
CA ASP A 23 -8.40 -3.39 -1.38
C ASP A 23 -7.55 -4.43 -0.63
N ARG A 24 -6.83 -5.29 -1.38
CA ARG A 24 -5.86 -6.22 -0.80
C ARG A 24 -4.75 -5.50 -0.06
N SER A 25 -4.08 -4.56 -0.72
CA SER A 25 -3.01 -3.75 -0.13
C SER A 25 -3.47 -2.97 1.10
N TYR A 26 -4.72 -2.47 1.10
CA TYR A 26 -5.30 -1.83 2.28
C TYR A 26 -5.49 -2.81 3.45
N LYS A 27 -5.96 -4.04 3.19
CA LYS A 27 -6.08 -5.09 4.22
C LYS A 27 -4.72 -5.51 4.78
N ASP A 28 -3.73 -5.63 3.91
CA ASP A 28 -2.36 -5.98 4.30
C ASP A 28 -1.78 -4.88 5.22
N LEU A 29 -1.93 -3.60 4.85
CA LEU A 29 -1.55 -2.46 5.71
C LEU A 29 -2.21 -2.52 7.10
N LEU A 30 -3.50 -2.88 7.18
CA LEU A 30 -4.18 -3.03 8.47
C LEU A 30 -3.62 -4.21 9.27
N GLN A 31 -3.26 -5.30 8.61
CA GLN A 31 -2.63 -6.45 9.27
C GLN A 31 -1.25 -6.07 9.81
N TRP A 32 -0.44 -5.34 9.04
CA TRP A 32 0.85 -4.83 9.47
C TRP A 32 0.74 -3.86 10.64
N LYS A 33 -0.26 -2.96 10.62
CA LYS A 33 -0.56 -2.07 11.74
C LYS A 33 -0.84 -2.86 13.01
N ARG A 34 -1.73 -3.86 12.95
CA ARG A 34 -2.04 -4.73 14.10
C ARG A 34 -0.83 -5.50 14.60
N LYS A 35 0.05 -5.96 13.70
CA LYS A 35 1.30 -6.61 14.08
C LYS A 35 2.23 -5.63 14.79
N LEU A 36 2.44 -4.44 14.25
CA LEU A 36 3.32 -3.42 14.85
C LEU A 36 2.83 -2.93 16.23
N GLU A 37 1.51 -2.89 16.42
CA GLU A 37 0.86 -2.57 17.71
C GLU A 37 0.83 -3.74 18.70
N SER A 38 1.21 -4.96 18.28
CA SER A 38 1.24 -6.11 19.17
C SER A 38 2.35 -5.96 20.20
N TYR A 39 2.07 -6.45 21.43
CA TYR A 39 3.03 -6.51 22.54
C TYR A 39 4.33 -7.26 22.20
N LEU A 40 4.31 -8.13 21.17
CA LEU A 40 5.51 -8.83 20.69
C LEU A 40 6.52 -7.89 20.00
N PHE A 41 6.10 -6.69 19.61
CA PHE A 41 6.93 -5.70 18.92
C PHE A 41 6.99 -4.37 19.69
N GLU A 42 6.98 -4.47 21.02
CA GLU A 42 7.27 -3.36 21.92
C GLU A 42 8.75 -2.92 21.77
N PRO A 43 9.02 -1.62 21.56
CA PRO A 43 10.37 -1.12 21.46
C PRO A 43 11.05 -1.15 22.83
N THR A 44 12.19 -1.83 22.95
CA THR A 44 12.98 -1.91 24.19
C THR A 44 14.07 -0.85 24.26
N THR A 45 14.37 -0.20 23.14
CA THR A 45 15.38 0.86 23.03
C THR A 45 14.81 2.12 22.38
N GLN A 46 15.39 3.28 22.71
CA GLN A 46 14.99 4.57 22.14
C GLN A 46 14.99 4.56 20.60
N ARG A 47 16.01 3.94 19.99
CA ARG A 47 16.11 3.78 18.53
C ARG A 47 14.95 2.96 17.95
N GLN A 48 14.54 1.89 18.63
CA GLN A 48 13.40 1.08 18.19
C GLN A 48 12.08 1.84 18.35
N PHE A 49 11.96 2.70 19.37
CA PHE A 49 10.78 3.55 19.55
C PHE A 49 10.65 4.55 18.39
N GLU A 50 11.75 5.23 18.03
CA GLU A 50 11.77 6.18 16.92
C GLU A 50 11.43 5.51 15.57
N ILE A 51 12.00 4.32 15.31
CA ILE A 51 11.69 3.54 14.11
C ILE A 51 10.22 3.11 14.10
N LYS A 52 9.70 2.59 15.23
CA LYS A 52 8.30 2.19 15.37
C LYS A 52 7.37 3.37 15.13
N GLN A 53 7.69 4.55 15.69
CA GLN A 53 6.90 5.76 15.50
C GLN A 53 6.89 6.21 14.04
N GLN A 54 8.05 6.26 13.38
CA GLN A 54 8.12 6.61 11.95
C GLN A 54 7.35 5.64 11.06
N LEU A 55 7.42 4.33 11.36
CA LEU A 55 6.67 3.31 10.64
C LEU A 55 5.16 3.48 10.85
N SER A 56 4.72 3.72 12.08
CA SER A 56 3.31 4.00 12.40
C SER A 56 2.78 5.22 11.67
N GLU A 57 3.51 6.34 11.69
CA GLU A 57 3.11 7.59 11.01
C GLU A 57 2.98 7.38 9.50
N LYS A 58 3.96 6.70 8.87
CA LYS A 58 3.91 6.35 7.45
C LYS A 58 2.72 5.42 7.14
N MET A 59 2.44 4.46 8.01
CA MET A 59 1.32 3.53 7.82
C MET A 59 -0.02 4.24 7.91
N GLU A 60 -0.18 5.17 8.85
CA GLU A 60 -1.39 5.98 8.94
C GLU A 60 -1.59 6.88 7.73
N ALA A 61 -0.52 7.49 7.23
CA ALA A 61 -0.58 8.30 6.01
C ALA A 61 -1.03 7.47 4.80
N LEU A 62 -0.47 6.26 4.63
CA LEU A 62 -0.87 5.32 3.58
C LEU A 62 -2.31 4.84 3.74
N VAL A 63 -2.75 4.52 4.95
CA VAL A 63 -4.14 4.13 5.25
C VAL A 63 -5.14 5.24 4.87
N ARG A 64 -4.82 6.51 5.19
CA ARG A 64 -5.67 7.67 4.80
C ARG A 64 -5.75 7.80 3.28
N ARG A 65 -4.61 7.74 2.59
CA ARG A 65 -4.54 7.82 1.12
C ARG A 65 -5.30 6.68 0.44
N HIS A 66 -5.18 5.44 0.93
CA HIS A 66 -5.94 4.31 0.41
C HIS A 66 -7.45 4.50 0.61
N LYS A 67 -7.89 5.01 1.78
CA LYS A 67 -9.31 5.33 2.02
C LYS A 67 -9.85 6.39 1.04
N GLU A 68 -9.10 7.46 0.83
CA GLU A 68 -9.47 8.51 -0.13
C GLU A 68 -9.62 7.94 -1.54
N LEU A 69 -8.69 7.07 -1.94
CA LEU A 69 -8.70 6.49 -3.29
C LEU A 69 -9.83 5.46 -3.48
N VAL A 70 -10.15 4.67 -2.45
CA VAL A 70 -11.35 3.81 -2.44
C VAL A 70 -12.63 4.65 -2.54
N GLN A 71 -12.71 5.78 -1.83
CA GLN A 71 -13.87 6.69 -1.92
C GLN A 71 -13.99 7.31 -3.31
N LEU A 72 -12.88 7.76 -3.90
CA LEU A 72 -12.83 8.26 -5.27
C LEU A 72 -13.28 7.21 -6.29
N ALA A 73 -12.82 5.96 -6.15
CA ALA A 73 -13.22 4.85 -7.00
C ALA A 73 -14.72 4.50 -6.88
N ARG A 74 -15.26 4.52 -5.66
CA ARG A 74 -16.69 4.26 -5.40
C ARG A 74 -17.61 5.37 -5.90
N SER A 75 -17.09 6.59 -6.11
CA SER A 75 -17.87 7.72 -6.64
C SER A 75 -18.25 7.59 -8.13
N GLY A 76 -17.97 6.45 -8.77
CA GLY A 76 -18.40 6.15 -10.14
C GLY A 76 -17.63 6.90 -11.23
N LYS A 77 -16.61 7.69 -10.86
CA LYS A 77 -15.68 8.29 -11.82
C LYS A 77 -14.77 7.18 -12.34
N THR A 78 -14.83 6.92 -13.65
CA THR A 78 -13.93 6.00 -14.33
C THR A 78 -12.49 6.32 -13.92
N LEU A 79 -11.76 5.31 -13.45
CA LEU A 79 -10.40 5.48 -12.97
C LEU A 79 -9.54 6.03 -14.13
N ILE A 80 -9.21 7.31 -14.09
CA ILE A 80 -8.44 7.98 -15.15
C ILE A 80 -7.00 7.43 -15.08
N GLY A 81 -6.29 7.30 -16.21
CA GLY A 81 -4.91 6.74 -16.23
C GLY A 81 -3.98 7.32 -15.15
N LYS A 82 -4.11 8.61 -14.81
CA LYS A 82 -3.39 9.25 -13.70
C LYS A 82 -3.67 8.63 -12.32
N GLN A 83 -4.91 8.22 -12.07
CA GLN A 83 -5.30 7.52 -10.84
C GLN A 83 -4.75 6.09 -10.82
N VAL A 84 -4.69 5.40 -11.96
CA VAL A 84 -4.04 4.08 -12.07
C VAL A 84 -2.56 4.17 -11.73
N ASP A 85 -1.87 5.21 -12.20
CA ASP A 85 -0.45 5.42 -11.88
C ASP A 85 -0.23 5.79 -10.41
N LEU A 86 -1.14 6.56 -9.81
CA LEU A 86 -1.16 6.81 -8.37
C LEU A 86 -1.32 5.52 -7.57
N ILE A 87 -2.23 4.61 -7.96
CA ILE A 87 -2.39 3.31 -7.32
C ILE A 87 -1.10 2.50 -7.40
N LYS A 88 -0.46 2.45 -8.57
CA LYS A 88 0.82 1.74 -8.73
C LYS A 88 1.90 2.30 -7.80
N ASN A 89 1.99 3.62 -7.68
CA ASN A 89 2.92 4.24 -6.75
C ASN A 89 2.62 3.87 -5.30
N TYR A 90 1.34 3.86 -4.90
CA TYR A 90 0.96 3.44 -3.54
C TYR A 90 1.21 1.97 -3.27
N LEU A 91 1.09 1.09 -4.27
CA LEU A 91 1.49 -0.32 -4.13
C LEU A 91 2.99 -0.45 -3.88
N VAL A 92 3.82 0.35 -4.58
CA VAL A 92 5.27 0.38 -4.37
C VAL A 92 5.62 0.95 -2.99
N GLU A 93 4.96 2.03 -2.57
CA GLU A 93 5.14 2.61 -1.23
C GLU A 93 4.74 1.63 -0.12
N THR A 94 3.63 0.92 -0.32
CA THR A 94 3.17 -0.11 0.61
C THR A 94 4.21 -1.22 0.73
N LYS A 95 4.70 -1.75 -0.39
CA LYS A 95 5.73 -2.80 -0.37
C LYS A 95 7.01 -2.36 0.36
N LYS A 96 7.47 -1.13 0.12
CA LYS A 96 8.62 -0.57 0.86
C LYS A 96 8.36 -0.47 2.36
N LEU A 97 7.13 -0.16 2.76
CA LEU A 97 6.74 -0.12 4.16
C LEU A 97 6.74 -1.54 4.76
N GLU A 98 6.23 -2.54 4.03
CA GLU A 98 6.27 -3.94 4.45
C GLU A 98 7.71 -4.41 4.66
N ASP A 99 8.60 -4.11 3.72
CA ASP A 99 10.03 -4.41 3.83
C ASP A 99 10.64 -3.77 5.09
N GLY A 100 10.34 -2.48 5.35
CA GLY A 100 10.83 -1.78 6.54
C GLY A 100 10.25 -2.31 7.86
N VAL A 101 9.00 -2.76 7.87
CA VAL A 101 8.40 -3.44 9.03
C VAL A 101 9.07 -4.79 9.26
N GLN A 102 9.34 -5.54 8.19
CA GLN A 102 10.01 -6.83 8.28
C GLN A 102 11.45 -6.70 8.78
N GLU A 103 12.19 -5.67 8.33
CA GLU A 103 13.51 -5.33 8.86
C GLU A 103 13.46 -4.98 10.35
N TYR A 104 12.46 -4.20 10.77
CA TYR A 104 12.24 -3.88 12.18
C TYR A 104 11.95 -5.15 13.01
N MET A 105 11.16 -6.09 12.48
CA MET A 105 10.91 -7.37 13.14
C MET A 105 12.20 -8.19 13.28
N VAL A 106 13.05 -8.24 12.25
CA VAL A 106 14.35 -8.92 12.33
C VAL A 106 15.25 -8.27 13.39
N MET A 107 15.28 -6.93 13.44
CA MET A 107 16.07 -6.19 14.42
C MET A 107 15.61 -6.45 15.87
N LEU A 108 14.31 -6.63 16.10
CA LEU A 108 13.79 -7.01 17.41
C LEU A 108 14.22 -8.42 17.82
N HIS A 109 14.22 -9.39 16.90
CA HIS A 109 14.65 -10.77 17.19
C HIS A 109 16.17 -10.93 17.32
N GLN A 110 16.98 -9.99 16.82
CA GLN A 110 18.44 -10.00 16.98
C GLN A 110 18.91 -9.39 18.31
N ASN A 111 18.04 -8.65 19.00
CA ASN A 111 18.32 -8.02 20.29
C ASN A 111 17.60 -8.70 21.47
N ALA A 112 16.91 -9.82 21.22
CA ALA A 112 16.27 -10.69 22.22
C ALA A 112 17.18 -11.88 22.54
#